data_AF-A0A6M3ISI7-F1
#
_entry.id   AF-A0A6M3ISI7-F1
#
_cell.length_a   1.000
_cell.length_b   1.000
_cell.length_c   1.000
_cell.angle_alpha   90.00
_cell.angle_beta   90.00
_cell.angle_gamma   90.00
#
_symmetry.space_group_name_H-M   'P 1'
#
loop_
_entity.id
_entity.type
_entity.pdbx_description
1 polymer ?
#
loop_
_entity_poly.entity_id
_entity_poly.type
_entity_poly.pdbx_seq_one_letter_code
_entity_poly.pdbx_strand_id
1 'polypeptide(L)'
;ESDFHRLARGVTDETAISYRDKTDKRITGIPKADGNTWDEPSPYYSATYPNNMVLATHSGLLIEVDSTPNKQRYHIYHPSNTFIEIDESGNTVVKINNTKFEIIKETENIYVRVDQNTTVDGQRTDRVALDEIRYVGQDREELIDGSINQYISESKYIYTGVDEDKTIGNDQIVRITVDENRTVGRNLTSDVAKNETRNVNGNLTITVDGTCKIIGDDIQIGEGTMRQLMDERIITIFNEHVHPENDSGGPTDPPTTTMSTSQATTDVSAS
;
A
#
# COMPACT_ATOMS: atom_id res chain seq x y z
N GLU A 1 -4.32 -24.68 -59.02
CA GLU A 1 -4.86 -23.76 -57.99
C GLU A 1 -5.31 -22.47 -58.67
N SER A 2 -6.20 -21.67 -58.06
CA SER A 2 -6.62 -20.37 -58.62
C SER A 2 -5.47 -19.36 -58.51
N ASP A 3 -5.37 -18.43 -59.46
CA ASP A 3 -4.32 -17.39 -59.47
C ASP A 3 -4.42 -16.41 -58.28
N PHE A 4 -5.58 -16.36 -57.61
CA PHE A 4 -5.80 -15.50 -56.44
C PHE A 4 -5.64 -16.26 -55.13
N HIS A 5 -4.94 -15.64 -54.18
CA HIS A 5 -4.75 -16.15 -52.83
C HIS A 5 -6.08 -16.50 -52.15
N ARG A 6 -6.11 -17.54 -51.30
CA ARG A 6 -7.33 -18.04 -50.63
C ARG A 6 -8.09 -16.93 -49.88
N LEU A 7 -7.35 -16.11 -49.14
CA LEU A 7 -7.91 -14.97 -48.42
C LEU A 7 -8.54 -13.92 -49.35
N ALA A 8 -8.01 -13.70 -50.56
CA ALA A 8 -8.63 -12.77 -51.51
C ALA A 8 -10.01 -13.26 -51.97
N ARG A 9 -10.23 -14.58 -51.93
CA ARG A 9 -11.44 -15.27 -52.39
C ARG A 9 -12.46 -15.58 -51.30
N GLY A 10 -12.28 -15.08 -50.07
CA GLY A 10 -13.18 -15.39 -48.94
C GLY A 10 -12.90 -16.74 -48.27
N VAL A 11 -11.78 -17.40 -48.56
CA VAL A 11 -11.45 -18.74 -48.03
C VAL A 11 -10.40 -18.62 -46.93
N THR A 12 -10.76 -19.01 -45.71
CA THR A 12 -9.91 -18.94 -44.51
C THR A 12 -9.16 -20.23 -44.19
N ASP A 13 -9.63 -21.38 -44.68
CA ASP A 13 -8.99 -22.67 -44.41
C ASP A 13 -7.53 -22.68 -44.85
N GLU A 14 -6.66 -23.25 -44.01
CA GLU A 14 -5.20 -23.35 -44.25
C GLU A 14 -4.53 -22.00 -44.54
N THR A 15 -5.06 -20.93 -43.95
CA THR A 15 -4.46 -19.58 -44.00
C THR A 15 -4.07 -19.10 -42.60
N ALA A 16 -3.39 -17.95 -42.54
CA ALA A 16 -3.07 -17.25 -41.30
C ALA A 16 -4.31 -17.02 -40.41
N ILE A 17 -5.50 -16.85 -40.98
CA ILE A 17 -6.74 -16.67 -40.22
C ILE A 17 -7.12 -17.94 -39.45
N SER A 18 -7.23 -19.08 -40.15
CA SER A 18 -7.53 -20.37 -39.50
C SER A 18 -6.44 -20.82 -38.52
N TYR A 19 -5.20 -20.39 -38.71
CA TYR A 19 -4.11 -20.65 -37.78
C TYR A 19 -4.25 -19.80 -36.51
N ARG A 20 -4.50 -18.50 -36.67
CA ARG A 20 -4.63 -17.53 -35.57
C ARG A 20 -5.87 -17.77 -34.72
N ASP A 21 -6.98 -18.22 -35.30
CA ASP A 21 -8.23 -18.43 -34.55
C ASP A 21 -8.22 -19.71 -33.68
N LYS A 22 -7.14 -20.50 -33.73
CA LYS A 22 -6.99 -21.65 -32.84
C LYS A 22 -6.83 -21.20 -31.38
N THR A 23 -7.41 -21.96 -30.46
CA THR A 23 -7.41 -21.66 -29.02
C THR A 23 -6.01 -21.65 -28.41
N ASP A 24 -5.06 -22.39 -28.96
CA ASP A 24 -3.65 -22.38 -28.52
C ASP A 24 -2.82 -21.23 -29.11
N LYS A 25 -3.40 -20.48 -30.07
CA LYS A 25 -2.75 -19.33 -30.72
C LYS A 25 -3.26 -18.00 -30.21
N ARG A 26 -4.52 -17.90 -29.79
CA ARG A 26 -5.05 -16.72 -29.09
C ARG A 26 -4.70 -16.75 -27.61
N ILE A 27 -4.38 -15.60 -27.04
CA ILE A 27 -4.21 -15.46 -25.59
C ILE A 27 -5.56 -15.11 -25.00
N THR A 28 -6.04 -15.94 -24.08
CA THR A 28 -7.34 -15.80 -23.41
C THR A 28 -7.16 -15.91 -21.91
N GLY A 29 -8.11 -15.40 -21.14
CA GLY A 29 -8.08 -15.44 -19.68
C GLY A 29 -6.97 -14.59 -19.08
N ILE A 30 -6.57 -13.49 -19.74
CA ILE A 30 -5.52 -12.61 -19.23
C ILE A 30 -6.07 -11.91 -17.96
N PRO A 31 -5.46 -12.13 -16.79
CA PRO A 31 -5.98 -11.59 -15.54
C PRO A 31 -5.81 -10.08 -15.48
N LYS A 32 -6.83 -9.41 -14.93
CA LYS A 32 -6.83 -7.99 -14.57
C LYS A 32 -6.63 -7.86 -13.06
N ALA A 33 -6.19 -6.67 -12.64
CA ALA A 33 -6.00 -6.36 -11.22
C ALA A 33 -7.31 -6.35 -10.41
N ASP A 34 -8.46 -6.14 -11.06
CA ASP A 34 -9.79 -6.17 -10.43
C ASP A 34 -10.38 -7.59 -10.30
N GLY A 35 -9.58 -8.63 -10.57
CA GLY A 35 -10.00 -10.03 -10.50
C GLY A 35 -10.76 -10.55 -11.73
N ASN A 36 -11.10 -9.69 -12.70
CA ASN A 36 -11.70 -10.10 -13.96
C ASN A 36 -10.62 -10.58 -14.95
N THR A 37 -11.04 -11.09 -16.11
CA THR A 37 -10.13 -11.45 -17.22
C THR A 37 -10.53 -10.78 -18.51
N TRP A 38 -9.61 -10.72 -19.48
CA TRP A 38 -9.90 -10.33 -20.85
C TRP A 38 -9.21 -11.24 -21.87
N ASP A 39 -9.74 -11.26 -23.09
CA ASP A 39 -9.28 -12.12 -24.18
C ASP A 39 -8.77 -11.29 -25.35
N GLU A 40 -7.72 -11.77 -26.02
CA GLU A 40 -7.37 -11.33 -27.36
C GLU A 40 -8.57 -11.56 -28.31
N PRO A 41 -9.06 -10.57 -29.07
CA PRO A 41 -10.18 -10.76 -30.00
C PRO A 41 -9.93 -11.87 -31.04
N SER A 42 -11.00 -12.50 -31.54
CA SER A 42 -10.89 -13.38 -32.72
C SER A 42 -10.55 -12.55 -33.97
N PRO A 43 -9.91 -13.16 -35.00
CA PRO A 43 -9.59 -12.46 -36.25
C PRO A 43 -10.84 -11.85 -36.90
N TYR A 44 -10.75 -10.60 -37.38
CA TYR A 44 -11.88 -9.85 -37.93
C TYR A 44 -12.18 -10.19 -39.40
N TYR A 45 -11.73 -11.34 -39.90
CA TYR A 45 -11.84 -11.70 -41.30
C TYR A 45 -13.29 -11.89 -41.76
N SER A 46 -13.71 -11.12 -42.78
CA SER A 46 -15.02 -11.28 -43.41
C SER A 46 -15.02 -10.84 -44.88
N ALA A 47 -13.91 -11.12 -45.58
CA ALA A 47 -13.66 -10.66 -46.94
C ALA A 47 -14.62 -11.25 -47.98
N THR A 48 -15.00 -10.42 -48.96
CA THR A 48 -15.77 -10.84 -50.14
C THR A 48 -15.02 -10.48 -51.42
N TYR A 49 -14.75 -11.47 -52.26
CA TYR A 49 -14.16 -11.25 -53.59
C TYR A 49 -15.04 -10.32 -54.45
N PRO A 50 -14.49 -9.40 -55.24
CA PRO A 50 -13.06 -9.13 -55.48
C PRO A 50 -12.47 -8.04 -54.59
N ASN A 51 -13.14 -7.65 -53.50
CA ASN A 51 -12.80 -6.44 -52.75
C ASN A 51 -11.56 -6.59 -51.87
N ASN A 52 -11.05 -7.80 -51.71
CA ASN A 52 -9.90 -8.09 -50.87
C ASN A 52 -8.64 -8.33 -51.69
N MET A 53 -7.61 -7.54 -51.40
CA MET A 53 -6.30 -7.64 -52.02
C MET A 53 -5.31 -8.26 -51.04
N VAL A 54 -4.67 -9.35 -51.44
CA VAL A 54 -3.71 -10.08 -50.61
C VAL A 54 -2.40 -10.24 -51.35
N LEU A 55 -1.33 -9.73 -50.74
CA LEU A 55 0.04 -10.02 -51.11
C LEU A 55 0.58 -11.08 -50.15
N ALA A 56 0.95 -12.24 -50.67
CA ALA A 56 1.54 -13.32 -49.89
C ALA A 56 2.87 -13.76 -50.52
N THR A 57 3.89 -13.96 -49.69
CA THR A 57 5.17 -14.54 -50.12
C THR A 57 5.18 -16.05 -49.90
N HIS A 58 6.08 -16.76 -50.59
CA HIS A 58 6.31 -18.19 -50.36
C HIS A 58 6.70 -18.52 -48.91
N SER A 59 7.34 -17.58 -48.21
CA SER A 59 7.71 -17.73 -46.80
C SER A 59 6.55 -17.48 -45.83
N GLY A 60 5.38 -17.05 -46.31
CA GLY A 60 4.19 -16.80 -45.49
C GLY A 60 4.07 -15.38 -44.91
N LEU A 61 4.87 -14.42 -45.38
CA LEU A 61 4.60 -13.01 -45.12
C LEU A 61 3.32 -12.63 -45.83
N LEU A 62 2.46 -11.87 -45.16
CA LEU A 62 1.16 -11.52 -45.68
C LEU A 62 0.82 -10.06 -45.41
N ILE A 63 0.40 -9.36 -46.45
CA ILE A 63 -0.23 -8.04 -46.37
C ILE A 63 -1.59 -8.14 -47.03
N GLU A 64 -2.61 -7.72 -46.32
CA GLU A 64 -4.00 -7.81 -46.74
C GLU A 64 -4.69 -6.45 -46.57
N VAL A 65 -5.35 -6.02 -47.65
CA VAL A 65 -6.11 -4.78 -47.74
C VAL A 65 -7.50 -5.14 -48.25
N ASP A 66 -8.44 -5.22 -47.34
CA ASP A 66 -9.82 -5.57 -47.62
C ASP A 66 -10.69 -4.32 -47.72
N SER A 67 -11.32 -4.12 -48.88
CA SER A 67 -12.28 -3.04 -49.14
C SER A 67 -13.73 -3.53 -49.18
N THR A 68 -14.02 -4.73 -48.67
CA THR A 68 -15.38 -5.26 -48.60
C THR A 68 -16.29 -4.28 -47.85
N PRO A 69 -17.44 -3.87 -48.43
CA PRO A 69 -18.31 -2.86 -47.81
C PRO A 69 -18.71 -3.23 -46.38
N ASN A 70 -18.47 -2.32 -45.44
CA ASN A 70 -18.70 -2.47 -43.98
C ASN A 70 -17.88 -3.58 -43.30
N LYS A 71 -16.83 -4.07 -43.98
CA LYS A 71 -15.90 -5.09 -43.52
C LYS A 71 -14.47 -4.74 -43.94
N GLN A 72 -14.18 -3.44 -44.01
CA GLN A 72 -12.85 -2.98 -44.36
C GLN A 72 -11.86 -3.46 -43.31
N ARG A 73 -10.68 -3.91 -43.76
CA ARG A 73 -9.69 -4.46 -42.85
C ARG A 73 -8.29 -4.31 -43.41
N TYR A 74 -7.36 -3.99 -42.53
CA TYR A 74 -5.95 -3.96 -42.85
C TYR A 74 -5.20 -4.96 -41.98
N HIS A 75 -4.36 -5.79 -42.58
CA HIS A 75 -3.64 -6.82 -41.85
C HIS A 75 -2.23 -7.03 -42.40
N ILE A 76 -1.23 -6.94 -41.52
CA ILE A 76 0.17 -7.30 -41.80
C ILE A 76 0.54 -8.45 -40.88
N TYR A 77 1.03 -9.55 -41.45
CA TYR A 77 1.30 -10.78 -40.73
C TYR A 77 2.66 -11.38 -41.06
N HIS A 78 3.35 -11.83 -40.00
CA HIS A 78 4.57 -12.61 -40.06
C HIS A 78 4.30 -14.07 -39.64
N PRO A 79 4.90 -15.09 -40.30
CA PRO A 79 4.72 -16.52 -39.98
C PRO A 79 4.94 -16.92 -38.52
N SER A 80 5.68 -16.11 -37.76
CA SER A 80 5.87 -16.30 -36.32
C SER A 80 4.63 -15.99 -35.48
N ASN A 81 3.48 -15.69 -36.10
CA ASN A 81 2.26 -15.23 -35.44
C ASN A 81 2.34 -13.80 -34.86
N THR A 82 3.28 -12.98 -35.35
CA THR A 82 3.34 -11.53 -35.06
C THR A 82 2.54 -10.79 -36.12
N PHE A 83 1.66 -9.88 -35.72
CA PHE A 83 0.81 -9.17 -36.67
C PHE A 83 0.29 -7.83 -36.14
N ILE A 84 -0.22 -7.04 -37.08
CA ILE A 84 -1.07 -5.87 -36.84
C ILE A 84 -2.36 -6.08 -37.63
N GLU A 85 -3.51 -5.95 -36.98
CA GLU A 85 -4.83 -6.04 -37.61
C GLU A 85 -5.69 -4.84 -37.19
N ILE A 86 -6.36 -4.21 -38.15
CA ILE A 86 -7.29 -3.09 -37.95
C ILE A 86 -8.61 -3.44 -38.65
N ASP A 87 -9.71 -3.46 -37.91
CA ASP A 87 -11.06 -3.79 -38.43
C ASP A 87 -11.82 -2.57 -38.98
N GLU A 88 -13.09 -2.77 -39.38
CA GLU A 88 -13.92 -1.72 -39.97
C GLU A 88 -14.26 -0.58 -39.00
N SER A 89 -14.18 -0.85 -37.70
CA SER A 89 -14.48 0.10 -36.62
C SER A 89 -13.21 0.79 -36.11
N GLY A 90 -12.03 0.39 -36.59
CA GLY A 90 -10.72 0.87 -36.13
C GLY A 90 -10.19 0.14 -34.91
N ASN A 91 -10.83 -0.96 -34.47
CA ASN A 91 -10.27 -1.81 -33.42
C ASN A 91 -8.95 -2.36 -33.91
N THR A 92 -7.89 -2.14 -33.13
CA THR A 92 -6.52 -2.48 -33.52
C THR A 92 -5.97 -3.56 -32.59
N VAL A 93 -5.43 -4.62 -33.17
CA VAL A 93 -4.68 -5.65 -32.44
C VAL A 93 -3.24 -5.63 -32.92
N VAL A 94 -2.32 -5.38 -32.00
CA VAL A 94 -0.87 -5.52 -32.22
C VAL A 94 -0.40 -6.70 -31.38
N LYS A 95 -0.06 -7.81 -32.05
CA LYS A 95 0.46 -9.00 -31.37
C LYS A 95 1.92 -9.22 -31.71
N ILE A 96 2.73 -9.37 -30.67
CA ILE A 96 4.15 -9.72 -30.79
C ILE A 96 4.35 -11.10 -30.15
N ASN A 97 4.69 -12.11 -30.95
CA ASN A 97 4.88 -13.48 -30.46
C ASN A 97 6.26 -13.73 -29.84
N ASN A 98 7.07 -12.68 -29.69
CA ASN A 98 8.41 -12.73 -29.13
C ASN A 98 8.72 -11.36 -28.48
N THR A 99 9.99 -10.98 -28.36
CA THR A 99 10.40 -9.71 -27.76
C THR A 99 9.92 -8.49 -28.56
N LYS A 100 9.31 -7.51 -27.88
CA LYS A 100 9.06 -6.15 -28.38
C LYS A 100 10.14 -5.21 -27.84
N PHE A 101 10.73 -4.39 -28.70
CA PHE A 101 11.49 -3.21 -28.30
C PHE A 101 10.71 -1.96 -28.73
N GLU A 102 10.57 -1.01 -27.81
CA GLU A 102 9.93 0.28 -28.05
C GLU A 102 10.94 1.36 -27.65
N ILE A 103 11.33 2.18 -28.61
CA ILE A 103 12.42 3.16 -28.45
C ILE A 103 11.90 4.52 -28.88
N ILE A 104 11.63 5.37 -27.91
CA ILE A 104 11.26 6.78 -28.11
C ILE A 104 12.47 7.62 -27.73
N LYS A 105 13.00 8.38 -28.69
CA LYS A 105 14.19 9.21 -28.47
C LYS A 105 13.90 10.54 -27.79
N GLU A 106 12.64 10.93 -27.76
CA GLU A 106 12.17 12.20 -27.21
C GLU A 106 10.99 11.97 -26.29
N THR A 107 9.82 12.54 -26.62
CA THR A 107 8.63 12.50 -25.77
C THR A 107 7.67 11.42 -26.25
N GLU A 108 7.14 10.66 -25.31
CA GLU A 108 6.00 9.77 -25.51
C GLU A 108 4.79 10.32 -24.74
N ASN A 109 3.66 10.48 -25.43
CA ASN A 109 2.38 10.82 -24.80
C ASN A 109 1.44 9.64 -24.98
N ILE A 110 0.93 9.11 -23.87
CA ILE A 110 -0.04 8.00 -23.87
C ILE A 110 -1.36 8.53 -23.31
N TYR A 111 -2.43 8.46 -24.10
CA TYR A 111 -3.78 8.84 -23.69
C TYR A 111 -4.74 7.68 -23.88
N VAL A 112 -5.36 7.24 -22.79
CA VAL A 112 -6.40 6.21 -22.77
C VAL A 112 -7.68 6.84 -22.22
N ARG A 113 -8.75 6.82 -23.01
CA ARG A 113 -9.99 7.56 -22.68
C ARG A 113 -10.85 6.87 -21.62
N VAL A 114 -10.80 5.54 -21.56
CA VAL A 114 -11.67 4.73 -20.70
C VAL A 114 -10.79 3.90 -19.78
N ASP A 115 -10.50 2.65 -20.14
CA ASP A 115 -9.79 1.72 -19.27
C ASP A 115 -8.40 1.37 -19.81
N GLN A 116 -7.41 1.37 -18.93
CA GLN A 116 -6.07 0.83 -19.19
C GLN A 116 -5.84 -0.37 -18.28
N ASN A 117 -5.62 -1.55 -18.88
CA ASN A 117 -5.27 -2.76 -18.15
C ASN A 117 -3.85 -3.19 -18.52
N THR A 118 -3.03 -3.50 -17.52
CA THR A 118 -1.65 -3.95 -17.73
C THR A 118 -1.41 -5.20 -16.90
N THR A 119 -1.01 -6.28 -17.56
CA THR A 119 -0.69 -7.57 -16.93
C THR A 119 0.74 -7.93 -17.27
N VAL A 120 1.52 -8.31 -16.27
CA VAL A 120 2.90 -8.77 -16.42
C VAL A 120 3.03 -10.08 -15.65
N ASP A 121 3.08 -11.21 -16.37
CA ASP A 121 3.22 -12.53 -15.75
C ASP A 121 4.62 -12.78 -15.16
N GLY A 122 5.61 -12.03 -15.67
CA GLY A 122 6.98 -12.05 -15.18
C GLY A 122 7.26 -10.92 -14.19
N GLN A 123 8.50 -10.43 -14.23
CA GLN A 123 8.93 -9.30 -13.41
C GLN A 123 8.75 -7.97 -14.15
N ARG A 124 8.30 -6.94 -13.42
CA ARG A 124 8.30 -5.54 -13.87
C ARG A 124 9.36 -4.73 -13.13
N THR A 125 10.09 -3.89 -13.85
CA THR A 125 11.04 -2.92 -13.30
C THR A 125 10.81 -1.59 -13.98
N ASP A 126 10.54 -0.56 -13.17
CA ASP A 126 10.38 0.81 -13.65
C ASP A 126 11.56 1.66 -13.13
N ARG A 127 12.17 2.46 -14.00
CA ARG A 127 13.22 3.41 -13.63
C ARG A 127 12.86 4.79 -14.14
N VAL A 128 12.61 5.71 -13.21
CA VAL A 128 12.46 7.13 -13.49
C VAL A 128 13.73 7.83 -13.02
N ALA A 129 14.44 8.48 -13.94
CA ALA A 129 15.75 9.09 -13.64
C ALA A 129 15.64 10.45 -12.93
N LEU A 130 14.49 11.10 -13.06
CA LEU A 130 14.15 12.37 -12.45
C LEU A 130 12.87 12.16 -11.61
N ASP A 131 11.90 13.06 -11.71
CA ASP A 131 10.71 13.05 -10.89
C ASP A 131 9.59 12.16 -11.47
N GLU A 132 8.86 11.47 -10.60
CA GLU A 132 7.60 10.80 -10.92
C GLU A 132 6.45 11.51 -10.18
N ILE A 133 5.42 11.93 -10.92
CA ILE A 133 4.20 12.52 -10.36
C ILE A 133 3.03 11.61 -10.71
N ARG A 134 2.29 11.17 -9.69
CA ARG A 134 1.10 10.33 -9.85
C ARG A 134 -0.10 10.97 -9.14
N TYR A 135 -1.14 11.23 -9.90
CA TYR A 135 -2.43 11.72 -9.41
C TYR A 135 -3.51 10.68 -9.69
N VAL A 136 -4.28 10.32 -8.68
CA VAL A 136 -5.46 9.45 -8.79
C VAL A 136 -6.66 10.28 -8.35
N GLY A 137 -7.63 10.48 -9.24
CA GLY A 137 -8.77 11.36 -8.97
C GLY A 137 -9.82 10.78 -8.02
N GLN A 138 -9.75 9.48 -7.76
CA GLN A 138 -10.63 8.71 -6.87
C GLN A 138 -9.75 7.77 -6.02
N ASP A 139 -10.26 6.57 -5.71
CA ASP A 139 -9.59 5.61 -4.83
C ASP A 139 -8.38 4.93 -5.49
N ARG A 140 -7.38 4.60 -4.67
CA ARG A 140 -6.25 3.74 -5.01
C ARG A 140 -6.22 2.55 -4.07
N GLU A 141 -6.27 1.34 -4.62
CA GLU A 141 -6.02 0.10 -3.90
C GLU A 141 -4.64 -0.46 -4.26
N GLU A 142 -3.92 -0.97 -3.27
CA GLU A 142 -2.58 -1.55 -3.46
C GLU A 142 -2.46 -2.85 -2.65
N LEU A 143 -2.50 -3.99 -3.34
CA LEU A 143 -2.34 -5.31 -2.74
C LEU A 143 -0.95 -5.89 -3.09
N ILE A 144 -0.21 -6.30 -2.08
CA ILE A 144 1.11 -6.93 -2.22
C ILE A 144 1.09 -8.23 -1.41
N ASP A 145 1.01 -9.36 -2.09
CA ASP A 145 1.05 -10.69 -1.46
C ASP A 145 2.40 -10.99 -0.80
N GLY A 146 3.46 -10.36 -1.31
CA GLY A 146 4.82 -10.46 -0.80
C GLY A 146 5.14 -9.40 0.25
N SER A 147 6.29 -8.74 0.09
CA SER A 147 6.77 -7.71 1.01
C SER A 147 6.99 -6.38 0.30
N ILE A 148 6.83 -5.29 1.04
CA ILE A 148 7.18 -3.94 0.60
C ILE A 148 8.44 -3.50 1.36
N ASN A 149 9.48 -3.12 0.62
CA ASN A 149 10.65 -2.44 1.17
C ASN A 149 10.72 -1.03 0.56
N GLN A 150 10.64 0.00 1.39
CA GLN A 150 10.65 1.39 0.96
C GLN A 150 11.85 2.13 1.57
N TYR A 151 12.66 2.74 0.70
CA TYR A 151 13.80 3.57 1.10
C TYR A 151 13.56 4.99 0.62
N ILE A 152 13.58 5.95 1.56
CA ILE A 152 13.41 7.37 1.29
C ILE A 152 14.63 8.05 1.88
N SER A 153 15.52 8.53 1.01
CA SER A 153 16.82 9.08 1.42
C SER A 153 16.71 10.44 2.11
N GLU A 154 15.66 11.19 1.79
CA GLU A 154 15.44 12.53 2.33
C GLU A 154 14.20 12.53 3.23
N SER A 155 13.07 13.05 2.74
CA SER A 155 11.89 13.31 3.55
C SER A 155 10.66 12.57 3.02
N LYS A 156 9.78 12.19 3.95
CA LYS A 156 8.45 11.65 3.67
C LYS A 156 7.41 12.53 4.35
N TYR A 157 6.49 13.09 3.56
CA TYR A 157 5.32 13.81 4.05
C TYR A 157 4.08 12.98 3.76
N ILE A 158 3.25 12.77 4.79
CA ILE A 158 1.96 12.06 4.68
C ILE A 158 0.88 12.99 5.22
N TYR A 159 -0.18 13.16 4.45
CA TYR A 159 -1.37 13.90 4.87
C TYR A 159 -2.60 13.05 4.59
N THR A 160 -3.37 12.79 5.65
CA THR A 160 -4.63 12.05 5.60
C THR A 160 -5.75 12.99 6.00
N GLY A 161 -6.73 13.17 5.13
CA GLY A 161 -7.75 14.22 5.29
C GLY A 161 -8.83 13.90 6.33
N VAL A 162 -9.10 12.62 6.58
CA VAL A 162 -10.15 12.17 7.50
C VAL A 162 -9.56 11.24 8.56
N ASP A 163 -9.42 9.93 8.26
CA ASP A 163 -8.99 8.91 9.22
C ASP A 163 -7.86 8.05 8.65
N GLU A 164 -6.97 7.58 9.53
CA GLU A 164 -5.92 6.60 9.22
C GLU A 164 -6.06 5.39 10.16
N ASP A 165 -6.40 4.24 9.60
CA ASP A 165 -6.45 2.96 10.33
C ASP A 165 -5.23 2.10 10.00
N LYS A 166 -4.55 1.60 11.04
CA LYS A 166 -3.34 0.78 10.89
C LYS A 166 -3.42 -0.48 11.74
N THR A 167 -3.38 -1.63 11.09
CA THR A 167 -3.32 -2.95 11.74
C THR A 167 -1.98 -3.62 11.45
N ILE A 168 -1.33 -4.15 12.49
CA ILE A 168 -0.09 -4.94 12.38
C ILE A 168 -0.37 -6.31 13.00
N GLY A 169 -0.23 -7.38 12.22
CA GLY A 169 -0.57 -8.73 12.68
C GLY A 169 0.45 -9.35 13.65
N ASN A 170 1.70 -8.86 13.62
CA ASN A 170 2.79 -9.29 14.49
C ASN A 170 3.40 -8.06 15.19
N ASP A 171 4.72 -7.89 15.13
CA ASP A 171 5.43 -6.83 15.84
C ASP A 171 5.56 -5.53 15.03
N GLN A 172 5.46 -4.40 15.73
CA GLN A 172 5.85 -3.09 15.21
C GLN A 172 7.13 -2.62 15.91
N ILE A 173 8.17 -2.33 15.13
CA ILE A 173 9.42 -1.74 15.62
C ILE A 173 9.57 -0.34 15.01
N VAL A 174 9.67 0.68 15.86
CA VAL A 174 9.90 2.07 15.46
C VAL A 174 11.24 2.52 16.03
N ARG A 175 12.10 3.11 15.19
CA ARG A 175 13.38 3.69 15.61
C ARG A 175 13.47 5.12 15.09
N ILE A 176 13.69 6.06 16.01
CA ILE A 176 13.84 7.48 15.73
C ILE A 176 15.18 7.90 16.34
N THR A 177 16.06 8.48 15.53
CA THR A 177 17.46 8.74 15.92
C THR A 177 17.69 10.10 16.55
N VAL A 178 16.79 11.05 16.28
CA VAL A 178 16.87 12.41 16.80
C VAL A 178 15.69 12.63 17.72
N ASP A 179 14.58 13.19 17.23
CA ASP A 179 13.43 13.57 18.05
C ASP A 179 12.11 13.00 17.52
N GLU A 180 11.23 12.61 18.43
CA GLU A 180 9.82 12.31 18.16
C GLU A 180 8.93 13.39 18.78
N ASN A 181 8.17 14.10 17.94
CA ASN A 181 7.17 15.05 18.40
C ASN A 181 5.78 14.53 18.04
N ARG A 182 4.94 14.29 19.06
CA ARG A 182 3.57 13.80 18.89
C ARG A 182 2.57 14.78 19.49
N THR A 183 1.65 15.27 18.66
CA THR A 183 0.53 16.12 19.10
C THR A 183 -0.79 15.41 18.79
N VAL A 184 -1.71 15.39 19.74
CA VAL A 184 -3.07 14.85 19.56
C VAL A 184 -4.05 15.95 19.94
N GLY A 185 -4.88 16.40 19.00
CA GLY A 185 -5.77 17.54 19.21
C GLY A 185 -6.97 17.25 20.12
N ARG A 186 -7.25 15.97 20.39
CA ARG A 186 -8.34 15.51 21.27
C ARG A 186 -7.81 14.47 22.25
N ASN A 187 -8.38 13.27 22.26
CA ASN A 187 -8.05 12.24 23.25
C ASN A 187 -6.97 11.28 22.72
N LEU A 188 -6.07 10.85 23.60
CA LEU A 188 -5.15 9.74 23.38
C LEU A 188 -5.51 8.62 24.37
N THR A 189 -5.79 7.42 23.85
CA THR A 189 -5.99 6.20 24.65
C THR A 189 -4.94 5.16 24.24
N SER A 190 -4.40 4.44 25.21
CA SER A 190 -3.39 3.40 25.01
C SER A 190 -3.77 2.18 25.86
N ASP A 191 -4.21 1.11 25.20
CA ASP A 191 -4.59 -0.13 25.85
C ASP A 191 -3.49 -1.18 25.64
N VAL A 192 -2.85 -1.62 26.73
CA VAL A 192 -1.75 -2.58 26.70
C VAL A 192 -2.16 -3.83 27.47
N ALA A 193 -2.33 -4.95 26.76
CA ALA A 193 -2.87 -6.19 27.35
C ALA A 193 -1.90 -6.90 28.32
N LYS A 194 -0.60 -6.58 28.24
CA LYS A 194 0.43 -7.13 29.11
C LYS A 194 1.15 -6.01 29.85
N ASN A 195 2.36 -5.68 29.44
CA ASN A 195 3.23 -4.74 30.15
C ASN A 195 3.57 -3.55 29.25
N GLU A 196 3.49 -2.34 29.79
CA GLU A 196 4.13 -1.15 29.23
C GLU A 196 5.40 -0.84 30.05
N THR A 197 6.55 -0.77 29.39
CA THR A 197 7.82 -0.40 30.02
C THR A 197 8.37 0.84 29.35
N ARG A 198 8.69 1.88 30.15
CA ARG A 198 9.30 3.11 29.66
C ARG A 198 10.65 3.34 30.35
N ASN A 199 11.74 3.23 29.58
CA ASN A 199 13.08 3.53 30.04
C ASN A 199 13.49 4.91 29.53
N VAL A 200 13.66 5.88 30.43
CA VAL A 200 14.07 7.26 30.09
C VAL A 200 15.40 7.56 30.77
N ASN A 201 16.45 7.78 29.99
CA ASN A 201 17.79 8.12 30.52
C ASN A 201 17.86 9.57 31.03
N GLY A 202 17.10 10.47 30.37
CA GLY A 202 16.95 11.86 30.78
C GLY A 202 15.76 12.04 31.74
N ASN A 203 15.14 13.21 31.68
CA ASN A 203 13.98 13.52 32.51
C ASN A 203 12.69 13.03 31.86
N LEU A 204 11.77 12.52 32.67
CA LEU A 204 10.36 12.35 32.32
C LEU A 204 9.54 13.45 33.01
N THR A 205 8.92 14.34 32.24
CA THR A 205 8.02 15.38 32.75
C THR A 205 6.59 15.07 32.35
N ILE A 206 5.67 15.08 33.31
CA ILE A 206 4.23 14.94 33.09
C ILE A 206 3.54 16.18 33.64
N THR A 207 2.94 16.97 32.76
CA THR A 207 2.14 18.15 33.13
C THR A 207 0.69 17.87 32.80
N VAL A 208 -0.19 18.03 33.79
CA VAL A 208 -1.63 17.78 33.64
C VAL A 208 -2.38 18.92 34.34
N ASP A 209 -3.21 19.65 33.59
CA ASP A 209 -4.06 20.72 34.14
C ASP A 209 -5.24 20.16 34.95
N GLY A 210 -5.72 18.97 34.55
CA GLY A 210 -6.77 18.22 35.23
C GLY A 210 -6.22 17.21 36.25
N THR A 211 -6.90 16.08 36.39
CA THR A 211 -6.51 15.02 37.32
C THR A 211 -5.50 14.07 36.69
N CYS A 212 -4.35 13.89 37.33
CA CYS A 212 -3.48 12.74 37.11
C CYS A 212 -3.89 11.61 38.07
N LYS A 213 -4.32 10.46 37.55
CA LYS A 213 -4.76 9.29 38.34
C LYS A 213 -3.86 8.10 38.03
N ILE A 214 -3.23 7.53 39.06
CA ILE A 214 -2.42 6.31 38.97
C ILE A 214 -3.05 5.29 39.92
N ILE A 215 -3.31 4.09 39.42
CA ILE A 215 -3.89 2.98 40.17
C ILE A 215 -3.11 1.72 39.81
N GLY A 216 -2.69 0.98 40.81
CA GLY A 216 -2.10 -0.35 40.68
C GLY A 216 -2.14 -1.04 42.03
N ASP A 217 -2.02 -2.37 42.03
CA ASP A 217 -1.96 -3.15 43.27
C ASP A 217 -0.71 -2.76 44.10
N ASP A 218 0.38 -2.40 43.43
CA ASP A 218 1.62 -1.91 44.02
C ASP A 218 2.16 -0.70 43.22
N ILE A 219 2.40 0.42 43.90
CA ILE A 219 2.98 1.64 43.32
C ILE A 219 4.27 1.94 44.07
N GLN A 220 5.39 1.62 43.43
CA GLN A 220 6.72 1.84 43.99
C GLN A 220 7.32 3.14 43.43
N ILE A 221 7.78 4.01 44.33
CA ILE A 221 8.53 5.22 44.00
C ILE A 221 9.93 5.03 44.60
N GLY A 222 10.95 4.95 43.75
CA GLY A 222 12.32 4.64 44.15
C GLY A 222 13.03 5.74 44.95
N GLU A 223 14.27 5.47 45.35
CA GLU A 223 15.10 6.35 46.18
C GLU A 223 15.66 7.56 45.40
N GLY A 224 15.67 8.74 46.03
CA GLY A 224 16.09 10.03 45.47
C GLY A 224 15.65 11.21 46.35
N THR A 225 15.92 12.46 45.95
CA THR A 225 15.43 13.63 46.69
C THR A 225 13.94 13.89 46.41
N MET A 226 13.06 13.46 47.31
CA MET A 226 11.64 13.84 47.31
C MET A 226 11.50 15.28 47.80
N ARG A 227 11.52 16.28 46.91
CA ARG A 227 11.57 17.70 47.31
C ARG A 227 10.23 18.42 47.44
N GLN A 228 9.14 17.94 46.86
CA GLN A 228 7.87 18.68 46.89
C GLN A 228 6.66 17.75 46.66
N LEU A 229 6.13 17.17 47.74
CA LEU A 229 4.75 16.67 47.81
C LEU A 229 3.86 17.73 48.48
N MET A 230 4.01 19.01 48.13
CA MET A 230 3.32 20.09 48.84
C MET A 230 2.90 21.21 47.88
N ASP A 231 1.58 21.31 47.66
CA ASP A 231 0.84 22.56 47.90
C ASP A 231 -0.67 22.29 48.21
N GLU A 232 -1.23 23.14 49.07
CA GLU A 232 -2.61 23.32 49.61
C GLU A 232 -3.53 22.13 49.96
N ARG A 233 -3.24 20.85 49.68
CA ARG A 233 -4.16 19.75 50.01
C ARG A 233 -3.49 18.58 50.74
N ILE A 234 -4.18 18.16 51.79
CA ILE A 234 -3.87 17.05 52.70
C ILE A 234 -3.39 15.83 51.90
N ILE A 235 -2.17 15.35 52.17
CA ILE A 235 -1.79 13.99 51.80
C ILE A 235 -2.50 13.05 52.77
N THR A 236 -3.66 12.52 52.39
CA THR A 236 -4.32 11.47 53.16
C THR A 236 -3.66 10.14 52.82
N ILE A 237 -2.59 9.79 53.55
CA ILE A 237 -1.82 8.55 53.35
C ILE A 237 -2.53 7.34 54.00
N PHE A 238 -3.45 7.58 54.94
CA PHE A 238 -4.17 6.53 55.66
C PHE A 238 -5.65 6.89 55.76
N ASN A 239 -6.52 6.10 55.13
CA ASN A 239 -7.97 6.21 55.36
C ASN A 239 -8.47 5.12 56.33
N GLU A 240 -7.77 3.99 56.43
CA GLU A 240 -8.05 2.94 57.42
C GLU A 240 -6.74 2.23 57.77
N HIS A 241 -6.21 2.51 58.95
CA HIS A 241 -5.23 1.61 59.56
C HIS A 241 -5.81 1.16 60.91
N VAL A 242 -5.69 -0.13 61.19
CA VAL A 242 -6.10 -0.74 62.46
C VAL A 242 -4.86 -0.86 63.35
N HIS A 243 -4.95 -0.40 64.59
CA HIS A 243 -3.92 -0.66 65.60
C HIS A 243 -4.12 -2.09 66.15
N PRO A 244 -3.12 -2.99 66.09
CA PRO A 244 -3.23 -4.35 66.63
C PRO A 244 -3.27 -4.43 68.16
N GLU A 245 -3.09 -3.30 68.84
CA GLU A 245 -2.93 -3.21 70.29
C GLU A 245 -4.03 -2.33 70.89
N ASN A 246 -5.26 -2.86 70.90
CA ASN A 246 -6.13 -2.86 72.07
C ASN A 246 -7.44 -3.57 71.73
N ASP A 247 -7.70 -4.62 72.49
CA ASP A 247 -9.00 -5.24 72.68
C ASP A 247 -10.07 -4.16 72.93
N SER A 248 -11.27 -4.35 72.35
CA SER A 248 -12.45 -3.44 72.31
C SER A 248 -12.42 -2.32 71.27
N GLY A 249 -12.90 -2.63 70.06
CA GLY A 249 -13.00 -1.70 68.93
C GLY A 249 -13.73 -0.38 69.21
N GLY A 250 -13.07 0.71 68.81
CA GLY A 250 -13.64 2.04 68.59
C GLY A 250 -12.66 2.86 67.75
N PRO A 251 -13.13 3.76 66.85
CA PRO A 251 -12.25 4.65 66.09
C PRO A 251 -11.56 5.61 67.08
N THR A 252 -10.23 5.55 67.15
CA THR A 252 -9.43 6.52 67.91
C THR A 252 -9.09 7.72 67.03
N ASP A 253 -9.24 8.92 67.58
CA ASP A 253 -8.98 10.19 66.90
C ASP A 253 -7.58 10.26 66.28
N PRO A 254 -7.40 10.98 65.15
CA PRO A 254 -6.10 11.14 64.52
C PRO A 254 -5.12 11.88 65.45
N PRO A 255 -3.81 11.60 65.36
CA PRO A 255 -2.82 12.22 66.25
C PRO A 255 -2.80 13.74 66.02
N THR A 256 -3.33 14.49 67.00
CA THR A 256 -3.16 15.94 67.09
C THR A 256 -1.74 16.25 67.53
N THR A 257 -0.79 16.25 66.60
CA THR A 257 0.51 16.87 66.79
C THR A 257 0.81 17.78 65.60
N THR A 258 0.40 19.04 65.74
CA THR A 258 1.01 20.15 65.02
C THR A 258 2.53 20.10 65.21
N MET A 259 3.28 19.78 64.17
CA MET A 259 4.74 19.94 64.19
C MET A 259 5.07 21.43 64.28
N SER A 260 5.48 21.86 65.47
CA SER A 260 6.09 23.16 65.71
C SER A 260 7.53 23.17 65.19
N THR A 261 7.87 24.22 64.45
CA THR A 261 9.20 24.55 63.96
C THR A 261 10.16 24.87 65.12
N SER A 262 10.84 23.86 65.68
CA SER A 262 12.21 23.98 66.20
C SER A 262 12.64 22.70 66.91
N GLN A 263 13.55 21.93 66.33
CA GLN A 263 14.66 21.31 67.05
C GLN A 263 15.63 20.70 66.03
N ALA A 264 16.56 21.54 65.59
CA ALA A 264 17.87 21.07 65.21
C ALA A 264 18.59 20.60 66.48
N THR A 265 19.15 19.39 66.48
CA THR A 265 20.53 19.13 66.93
C THR A 265 20.97 17.75 66.44
N THR A 266 22.16 17.79 65.84
CA THR A 266 23.12 16.72 65.55
C THR A 266 23.31 15.71 66.68
N ASP A 267 23.55 14.45 66.31
CA ASP A 267 24.67 13.73 66.92
C ASP A 267 25.36 12.79 65.94
N VAL A 268 26.68 12.94 65.91
CA VAL A 268 27.67 12.13 65.20
C VAL A 268 28.18 11.10 66.18
N SER A 269 28.26 9.83 65.79
CA SER A 269 29.29 8.94 66.35
C SER A 269 29.69 7.87 65.34
N ALA A 270 30.98 7.87 65.03
CA ALA A 270 31.68 6.95 64.16
C ALA A 270 31.92 5.57 64.81
N SER A 271 32.09 4.58 63.94
CA SER A 271 33.27 3.69 63.96
C SER A 271 33.75 3.50 62.53
#